data_AF-A0A2T6DX74-F1
#
_entry.id   AF-A0A2T6DX74-F1
#
_cell.length_a   1.000
_cell.length_b   1.000
_cell.length_c   1.000
_cell.angle_alpha   90.00
_cell.angle_beta   90.00
_cell.angle_gamma   90.00
#
_symmetry.space_group_name_H-M   'P 1'
#
loop_
_entity.id
_entity.type
_entity.pdbx_description
1 polymer ?
#
loop_
_entity_poly.entity_id
_entity_poly.type
_entity_poly.pdbx_seq_one_letter_code
_entity_poly.pdbx_strand_id
1 'polypeptide(L)'
;MFSRLRSAILSMCRRLGLMPSGGSSPRNLAQPDVSPAACEKLRRLRGEQKFGAHDFYTGAPTEEVRRRCEARVNHYLDAMLEELCGERNPKQLLALARHLEESFHSEDTEEREEATVYLAESMRAVGIGDCRTTSES
;
A
#
# COMPACT_ATOMS: atom_id res chain seq x y z
N MET A 1 -0.85 18.74 5.89
CA MET A 1 -0.65 17.98 4.63
C MET A 1 -1.22 16.55 4.70
N PHE A 2 -1.28 15.91 5.87
CA PHE A 2 -1.74 14.53 6.11
C PHE A 2 -3.23 14.22 5.86
N SER A 3 -4.10 15.24 5.85
CA SER A 3 -5.53 15.07 5.51
C SER A 3 -5.74 14.59 4.07
N ARG A 4 -4.76 14.82 3.17
CA ARG A 4 -4.87 14.48 1.75
C ARG A 4 -4.60 12.99 1.45
N LEU A 5 -3.79 12.29 2.23
CA LEU A 5 -3.46 10.88 1.98
C LEU A 5 -4.54 9.93 2.51
N ARG A 6 -5.04 10.19 3.74
CA ARG A 6 -6.28 9.57 4.23
C ARG A 6 -7.46 9.88 3.33
N SER A 7 -7.57 11.13 2.85
CA SER A 7 -8.60 11.49 1.85
C SER A 7 -8.37 10.80 0.50
N ALA A 8 -7.13 10.54 0.07
CA ALA A 8 -6.84 9.81 -1.16
C ALA A 8 -7.17 8.31 -1.04
N ILE A 9 -6.82 7.67 0.08
CA ILE A 9 -7.18 6.27 0.36
C ILE A 9 -8.69 6.12 0.57
N LEU A 10 -9.35 7.03 1.29
CA LEU A 10 -10.81 7.07 1.44
C LEU A 10 -11.53 7.42 0.12
N SER A 11 -10.98 8.33 -0.69
CA SER A 11 -11.49 8.66 -2.03
C SER A 11 -11.30 7.48 -2.99
N MET A 12 -10.21 6.74 -2.86
CA MET A 12 -9.95 5.50 -3.59
C MET A 12 -10.96 4.43 -3.16
N CYS A 13 -11.12 4.15 -1.87
CA CYS A 13 -12.14 3.23 -1.35
C CYS A 13 -13.58 3.62 -1.76
N ARG A 14 -13.91 4.92 -1.81
CA ARG A 14 -15.22 5.42 -2.25
C ARG A 14 -15.42 5.30 -3.77
N ARG A 15 -14.39 5.54 -4.59
CA ARG A 15 -14.43 5.34 -6.06
C ARG A 15 -14.45 3.86 -6.45
N LEU A 16 -13.86 3.00 -5.63
CA LEU A 16 -13.81 1.55 -5.84
C LEU A 16 -15.05 0.81 -5.30
N GLY A 17 -16.07 1.53 -4.82
CA GLY A 17 -17.34 0.92 -4.36
C GLY A 17 -17.22 0.12 -3.05
N LEU A 18 -16.17 0.36 -2.26
CA LEU A 18 -15.86 -0.39 -1.04
C LEU A 18 -16.45 0.25 0.23
N MET A 19 -17.44 1.13 0.06
CA MET A 19 -18.28 1.72 1.11
C MET A 19 -19.74 1.36 0.80
N PRO A 20 -20.56 0.94 1.78
CA PRO A 20 -21.97 0.68 1.55
C PRO A 20 -22.72 2.02 1.43
N SER A 21 -22.79 2.55 0.21
CA SER A 21 -23.78 3.57 -0.15
C SER A 21 -24.36 3.21 -1.51
N GLY A 22 -25.68 3.05 -1.52
CA GLY A 22 -26.46 2.43 -2.57
C GLY A 22 -26.21 2.97 -3.98
N GLY A 23 -26.27 2.05 -4.93
CA GLY A 23 -26.55 2.30 -6.34
C GLY A 23 -25.45 3.02 -7.12
N SER A 24 -24.51 2.26 -7.70
CA SER A 24 -23.99 2.46 -9.07
C SER A 24 -22.99 1.35 -9.40
N SER A 25 -23.09 0.84 -10.63
CA SER A 25 -22.36 -0.30 -11.22
C SER A 25 -20.89 -0.48 -10.81
N PRO A 26 -20.39 -1.74 -10.77
CA PRO A 26 -18.99 -2.03 -10.48
C PRO A 26 -18.11 -1.45 -11.59
N ARG A 27 -17.49 -0.30 -11.31
CA ARG A 27 -16.42 0.25 -12.13
C ARG A 27 -15.28 -0.76 -12.05
N ASN A 28 -14.86 -1.29 -13.20
CA ASN A 28 -13.73 -2.22 -13.35
C ASN A 28 -12.59 -1.80 -12.41
N LEU A 29 -12.30 -2.63 -11.39
CA LEU A 29 -11.04 -2.49 -10.65
C LEU A 29 -9.95 -2.61 -11.71
N ALA A 30 -9.08 -1.59 -11.84
CA ALA A 30 -7.95 -1.67 -12.74
C ALA A 30 -7.19 -2.97 -12.45
N GLN A 31 -6.98 -3.78 -13.49
CA GLN A 31 -6.28 -5.05 -13.34
C GLN A 31 -4.87 -4.75 -12.81
N PRO A 32 -4.38 -5.48 -11.79
CA PRO A 32 -3.05 -5.25 -11.25
C PRO A 32 -1.98 -5.47 -12.33
N ASP A 33 -1.00 -4.57 -12.40
CA ASP A 33 0.17 -4.72 -13.27
C ASP A 33 1.05 -5.86 -12.74
N VAL A 34 1.15 -6.91 -13.57
CA VAL A 34 1.98 -8.10 -13.33
C VAL A 34 3.24 -8.10 -14.18
N SER A 35 3.62 -6.93 -14.71
CA SER A 35 4.86 -6.80 -15.47
C SER A 35 6.04 -7.26 -14.62
N PRO A 36 7.08 -7.86 -15.24
CA PRO A 36 8.34 -8.15 -14.54
C PRO A 36 8.87 -6.92 -13.79
N ALA A 37 8.64 -5.73 -14.33
CA ALA A 37 8.98 -4.46 -13.70
C ALA A 37 8.20 -4.18 -12.41
N ALA A 38 6.90 -4.48 -12.34
CA ALA A 38 6.11 -4.38 -11.11
C ALA A 38 6.64 -5.34 -10.03
N CYS A 39 6.90 -6.60 -10.40
CA CYS A 39 7.47 -7.60 -9.50
C CYS A 39 8.88 -7.21 -9.02
N GLU A 40 9.73 -6.67 -9.91
CA GLU A 40 11.07 -6.20 -9.57
C GLU A 40 11.02 -5.00 -8.61
N LYS A 41 10.11 -4.05 -8.82
CA LYS A 41 9.88 -2.94 -7.89
C LYS A 41 9.50 -3.45 -6.50
N LEU A 42 8.56 -4.38 -6.40
CA LEU A 42 8.17 -4.98 -5.11
C LEU A 42 9.31 -5.73 -4.44
N ARG A 43 10.13 -6.47 -5.20
CA ARG A 43 11.33 -7.15 -4.65
C ARG A 43 12.37 -6.16 -4.15
N ARG A 44 12.55 -5.03 -4.84
CA ARG A 44 13.44 -3.96 -4.39
C ARG A 44 12.93 -3.35 -3.10
N LEU A 45 11.66 -2.92 -3.07
CA LEU A 45 10.96 -2.45 -1.86
C LEU A 45 11.12 -3.45 -0.71
N ARG A 46 10.99 -4.75 -0.98
CA ARG A 46 11.16 -5.83 0.00
C ARG A 46 12.59 -5.94 0.56
N GLY A 47 13.60 -5.66 -0.26
CA GLY A 47 15.02 -5.71 0.10
C GLY A 47 15.54 -4.47 0.83
N GLU A 48 14.79 -3.36 0.81
CA GLU A 48 15.15 -2.14 1.53
C GLU A 48 14.97 -2.31 3.05
N GLN A 49 15.94 -1.77 3.81
CA GLN A 49 15.78 -1.57 5.25
C GLN A 49 14.68 -0.54 5.48
N LYS A 50 13.74 -0.87 6.35
CA LYS A 50 12.57 -0.04 6.64
C LYS A 50 12.67 0.59 8.01
N PHE A 51 11.92 1.67 8.17
CA PHE A 51 11.80 2.40 9.43
C PHE A 51 13.15 2.93 9.97
N GLY A 52 14.11 3.19 9.07
CA GLY A 52 15.33 3.95 9.38
C GLY A 52 15.06 5.46 9.31
N ALA A 53 15.96 6.26 9.88
CA ALA A 53 15.84 7.72 9.78
C ALA A 53 16.00 8.19 8.32
N HIS A 54 15.08 9.02 7.85
CA HIS A 54 15.15 9.66 6.54
C HIS A 54 14.31 10.94 6.54
N ASP A 55 14.69 11.93 5.71
CA ASP A 55 13.97 13.20 5.52
C ASP A 55 13.41 13.82 6.83
N PHE A 56 12.13 13.56 7.11
CA PHE A 56 11.37 14.07 8.25
C PHE A 56 10.96 12.99 9.27
N TYR A 57 11.28 11.72 9.01
CA TYR A 57 11.06 10.61 9.91
C TYR A 57 12.34 10.31 10.69
N THR A 58 12.25 10.33 12.02
CA THR A 58 13.44 10.16 12.88
C THR A 58 13.93 8.72 12.97
N GLY A 59 13.22 7.79 12.34
CA GLY A 59 13.44 6.35 12.47
C GLY A 59 12.66 5.79 13.65
N ALA A 60 12.50 4.47 13.68
CA ALA A 60 11.83 3.81 14.79
C ALA A 60 12.59 4.05 16.12
N PRO A 61 11.87 4.22 17.25
CA PRO A 61 12.47 4.62 18.52
C PRO A 61 13.42 3.56 19.10
N THR A 62 13.24 2.30 18.74
CA THR A 62 14.14 1.20 19.10
C THR A 62 14.30 0.23 17.94
N GLU A 63 15.41 -0.51 17.94
CA GLU A 63 15.66 -1.58 16.97
C GLU A 63 14.59 -2.68 17.01
N GLU A 64 13.99 -2.93 18.18
CA GLU A 64 12.88 -3.88 18.34
C GLU A 64 11.64 -3.41 17.58
N VAL A 65 11.24 -2.14 17.77
CA VAL A 65 10.11 -1.54 17.05
C VAL A 65 10.39 -1.55 15.55
N ARG A 66 11.60 -1.15 15.15
CA ARG A 66 12.04 -1.16 13.74
C ARG A 66 11.83 -2.53 13.11
N ARG A 67 12.38 -3.59 13.73
CA ARG A 67 12.27 -4.97 13.24
C ARG A 67 10.83 -5.46 13.19
N ARG A 68 10.02 -5.16 14.21
CA ARG A 68 8.61 -5.56 14.27
C ARG A 68 7.77 -4.90 13.17
N CYS A 69 7.97 -3.60 12.95
CA CYS A 69 7.29 -2.85 11.89
C CYS A 69 7.75 -3.32 10.50
N GLU A 70 9.06 -3.45 10.31
CA GLU A 70 9.64 -3.94 9.06
C GLU A 70 9.13 -5.36 8.71
N ALA A 71 9.06 -6.27 9.68
CA ALA A 71 8.57 -7.62 9.47
C ALA A 71 7.12 -7.66 8.96
N ARG A 72 6.24 -6.78 9.48
CA ARG A 72 4.85 -6.67 9.01
C ARG A 72 4.76 -6.17 7.57
N VAL A 73 5.50 -5.12 7.23
CA VAL A 73 5.53 -4.59 5.85
C VAL A 73 6.11 -5.64 4.89
N ASN A 74 7.19 -6.30 5.30
CA ASN A 74 7.81 -7.35 4.51
C ASN A 74 6.87 -8.53 4.27
N HIS A 75 6.13 -8.97 5.29
CA HIS A 75 5.13 -10.03 5.15
C HIS A 75 4.02 -9.65 4.16
N TYR A 76 3.56 -8.40 4.21
CA TYR A 76 2.60 -7.86 3.23
C TYR A 76 3.16 -7.85 1.81
N LEU A 77 4.42 -7.43 1.61
CA LEU A 77 5.07 -7.42 0.29
C LEU A 77 5.26 -8.83 -0.26
N ASP A 78 5.61 -9.79 0.59
CA ASP A 78 5.73 -11.21 0.23
C ASP A 78 4.36 -11.75 -0.22
N ALA A 79 3.29 -11.48 0.53
CA ALA A 79 1.93 -11.87 0.16
C ALA A 79 1.45 -11.22 -1.14
N MET A 80 1.81 -9.96 -1.40
CA MET A 80 1.54 -9.32 -2.69
C MET A 80 2.25 -10.01 -3.85
N LEU A 81 3.53 -10.35 -3.69
CA LEU A 81 4.29 -11.06 -4.71
C LEU A 81 3.68 -12.43 -5.03
N GLU A 82 3.24 -13.17 -4.00
CA GLU A 82 2.54 -14.44 -4.16
C GLU A 82 1.22 -14.28 -4.93
N GLU A 83 0.40 -13.30 -4.56
CA GLU A 83 -0.90 -13.04 -5.20
C GLU A 83 -0.75 -12.63 -6.67
N LEU A 84 0.29 -11.86 -7.02
CA LEU A 84 0.60 -11.48 -8.40
C LEU A 84 1.05 -12.66 -9.26
N CYS A 85 1.73 -13.64 -8.65
CA CYS A 85 2.14 -14.88 -9.32
C CYS A 85 0.96 -15.87 -9.49
N GLY A 86 -0.09 -15.75 -8.67
CA GLY A 86 -1.27 -16.62 -8.68
C GLY A 86 -2.41 -16.13 -9.59
N GLU A 87 -3.64 -16.14 -9.06
CA GLU A 87 -4.89 -15.85 -9.81
C GLU A 87 -5.16 -14.34 -10.01
N ARG A 88 -4.28 -13.46 -9.52
CA ARG A 88 -4.30 -12.02 -9.80
C ARG A 88 -5.63 -11.39 -9.41
N ASN A 89 -6.06 -11.59 -8.17
CA ASN A 89 -7.32 -11.07 -7.70
C ASN A 89 -7.13 -9.66 -7.10
N PRO A 90 -7.49 -8.55 -7.79
CA PRO A 90 -7.36 -7.21 -7.24
C PRO A 90 -8.11 -7.01 -5.91
N LYS A 91 -9.17 -7.79 -5.63
CA LYS A 91 -9.84 -7.74 -4.32
C LYS A 91 -8.94 -8.29 -3.21
N GLN A 92 -8.15 -9.33 -3.51
CA GLN A 92 -7.21 -9.92 -2.57
C GLN A 92 -6.04 -8.97 -2.30
N LEU A 93 -5.48 -8.33 -3.33
CA LEU A 93 -4.44 -7.30 -3.14
C LEU A 93 -4.93 -6.13 -2.27
N LEU A 94 -6.18 -5.69 -2.46
CA LEU A 94 -6.79 -4.67 -1.60
C LEU A 94 -7.04 -5.16 -0.17
N ALA A 95 -7.42 -6.42 0.00
CA ALA A 95 -7.59 -7.03 1.32
C ALA A 95 -6.25 -7.09 2.08
N LEU A 96 -5.16 -7.45 1.40
CA LEU A 96 -3.81 -7.43 1.96
C LEU A 96 -3.40 -6.01 2.42
N ALA A 97 -3.68 -5.00 1.60
CA ALA A 97 -3.37 -3.60 1.95
C ALA A 97 -4.14 -3.15 3.20
N ARG A 98 -5.43 -3.48 3.30
CA ARG A 98 -6.25 -3.20 4.49
C ARG A 98 -5.72 -3.91 5.73
N HIS A 99 -5.34 -5.17 5.60
CA HIS A 99 -4.80 -5.93 6.71
C HIS A 99 -3.50 -5.33 7.25
N LEU A 100 -2.62 -4.86 6.35
CA LEU A 100 -1.43 -4.12 6.77
C LEU A 100 -1.81 -2.83 7.53
N GLU A 101 -2.72 -2.02 6.99
CA GLU A 101 -3.17 -0.78 7.64
C GLU A 101 -3.72 -1.06 9.06
N GLU A 102 -4.57 -2.07 9.20
CA GLU A 102 -5.14 -2.51 10.48
C GLU A 102 -4.05 -2.98 11.46
N SER A 103 -3.02 -3.67 10.97
CA SER A 103 -1.91 -4.16 11.81
C SER A 103 -1.05 -3.06 12.44
N PHE A 104 -1.18 -1.82 11.97
CA PHE A 104 -0.50 -0.63 12.51
C PHE A 104 -1.43 0.25 13.36
N HIS A 105 -2.68 -0.16 13.62
CA HIS A 105 -3.63 0.67 14.38
C HIS A 105 -3.18 0.96 15.82
N SER A 106 -2.43 0.05 16.44
CA SER A 106 -1.88 0.18 17.79
C SER A 106 -0.46 0.77 17.84
N GLU A 107 0.15 1.06 16.70
CA GLU A 107 1.48 1.67 16.65
C GLU A 107 1.41 3.18 16.85
N ASP A 108 2.56 3.76 17.20
CA ASP A 108 2.71 5.20 17.27
C ASP A 108 2.44 5.85 15.90
N THR A 109 2.12 7.14 15.94
CA THR A 109 1.65 7.85 14.75
C THR A 109 2.72 7.87 13.66
N GLU A 110 4.00 7.99 14.03
CA GLU A 110 5.11 8.03 13.07
C GLU A 110 5.27 6.70 12.32
N GLU A 111 5.29 5.55 13.02
CA GLU A 111 5.39 4.22 12.40
C GLU A 111 4.19 3.91 11.49
N ARG A 112 2.99 4.33 11.89
CA ARG A 112 1.79 4.15 11.07
C ARG A 112 1.85 4.99 9.79
N GLU A 113 2.34 6.22 9.88
CA GLU A 113 2.53 7.09 8.72
C GLU A 113 3.59 6.52 7.78
N GLU A 114 4.70 6.05 8.33
CA GLU A 114 5.78 5.43 7.57
C GLU A 114 5.31 4.14 6.88
N ALA A 115 4.55 3.28 7.56
CA ALA A 115 3.94 2.10 6.94
C ALA A 115 2.99 2.46 5.78
N THR A 116 2.30 3.61 5.86
CA THR A 116 1.43 4.10 4.80
C THR A 116 2.20 4.49 3.54
N VAL A 117 3.45 4.95 3.68
CA VAL A 117 4.34 5.23 2.54
C VAL A 117 4.61 3.94 1.77
N TYR A 118 5.04 2.88 2.46
CA TYR A 118 5.29 1.57 1.82
C TYR A 118 4.03 0.97 1.18
N LEU A 119 2.86 1.12 1.82
CA LEU A 119 1.58 0.70 1.25
C LEU A 119 1.26 1.48 -0.04
N ALA A 120 1.47 2.79 -0.05
CA ALA A 120 1.21 3.60 -1.24
C ALA A 120 2.17 3.23 -2.40
N GLU A 121 3.44 2.99 -2.09
CA GLU A 121 4.44 2.61 -3.08
C GLU A 121 4.20 1.22 -3.67
N SER A 122 3.87 0.23 -2.85
CA SER A 122 3.55 -1.13 -3.32
C SER A 122 2.31 -1.14 -4.22
N MET A 123 1.25 -0.42 -3.84
CA MET A 123 0.00 -0.32 -4.59
C MET A 123 0.21 0.40 -5.92
N ARG A 124 1.03 1.46 -5.95
CA ARG A 124 1.46 2.11 -7.19
C ARG A 124 2.29 1.18 -8.07
N ALA A 125 3.18 0.38 -7.49
CA ALA A 125 4.03 -0.55 -8.23
C ALA A 125 3.20 -1.57 -9.03
N VAL A 126 2.07 -2.02 -8.49
CA VAL A 126 1.13 -2.94 -9.15
C VAL A 126 0.02 -2.24 -9.93
N GLY A 127 0.14 -0.94 -10.21
CA GLY A 127 -0.86 -0.20 -10.99
C GLY A 127 -2.21 0.00 -10.28
N ILE A 128 -2.33 -0.37 -9.01
CA ILE A 128 -3.51 -0.06 -8.19
C ILE A 128 -3.27 1.31 -7.56
N GLY A 129 -3.26 2.35 -8.41
CA GLY A 129 -2.94 3.68 -7.94
C GLY A 129 -2.65 4.68 -9.04
N ASP A 130 -3.66 4.99 -9.89
CA ASP A 130 -3.74 6.34 -10.41
C ASP A 130 -5.18 6.79 -10.74
N CYS A 131 -5.59 7.89 -10.11
CA CYS A 131 -6.66 8.76 -10.59
C CYS A 131 -6.13 10.19 -10.77
N ARG A 132 -4.88 10.34 -11.20
CA ARG A 132 -4.49 11.47 -12.02
C ARG A 132 -4.56 11.02 -13.47
N THR A 133 -5.56 11.59 -14.14
CA THR A 133 -5.61 11.71 -15.57
C THR A 133 -4.24 12.10 -16.10
N THR A 134 -3.77 11.34 -17.08
CA THR A 134 -2.91 11.84 -18.15
C THR A 134 -3.38 13.23 -18.57
N SER A 135 -2.51 14.23 -18.38
CA SER A 135 -2.60 15.50 -19.09
C SER A 135 -1.18 15.94 -19.39
N GLU A 136 -0.47 15.13 -20.17
CA GLU A 136 0.54 15.63 -21.08
C GLU A 136 -0.10 15.71 -22.46
N SER A 137 -0.44 16.92 -22.87
CA SER A 137 -0.31 17.51 -24.22
C SER A 137 -1.01 18.87 -24.21
#